data_AF-I4BVS3-F1
#
_entry.id   AF-I4BVS3-F1
#
_cell.length_a   1.000
_cell.length_b   1.000
_cell.length_c   1.000
_cell.angle_alpha   90.00
_cell.angle_beta   90.00
_cell.angle_gamma   90.00
#
_symmetry.space_group_name_H-M   'P 1'
#
loop_
_entity.id
_entity.type
_entity.pdbx_description
1 polymer ?
#
loop_
_entity_poly.entity_id
_entity_poly.type
_entity_poly.pdbx_seq_one_letter_code
_entity_poly.pdbx_strand_id
1 'polypeptide(L)'
;MKIWLVLLLGGILTYLTRASFIFLFGVWDIPSWAKRLLKYVPPAILSALIVPELFMQSGKVFISLGNVRLLAGIVATLTAILTKNTLWTILSGIACMAIFNMLL
;
A
#
# COMPACT_ATOMS: atom_id res chain seq x y z
N MET A 1 4.24 31.67 -10.96
CA MET A 1 4.62 31.16 -12.30
C MET A 1 5.44 29.86 -12.30
N LYS A 2 6.24 29.53 -11.26
CA LYS A 2 7.06 28.31 -11.24
C LYS A 2 6.28 26.99 -11.08
N ILE A 3 5.16 27.00 -10.34
CA ILE A 3 4.34 25.79 -10.10
C ILE A 3 3.74 25.22 -11.38
N TRP A 4 3.23 26.07 -12.28
CA TRP A 4 2.69 25.65 -13.57
C TRP A 4 3.74 24.94 -14.44
N LEU A 5 4.97 25.43 -14.41
CA LEU A 5 6.10 24.85 -15.15
C LEU A 5 6.49 23.48 -14.58
N VAL A 6 6.50 23.33 -13.24
CA VAL A 6 6.74 22.04 -12.56
C VAL A 6 5.63 21.03 -12.85
N LEU A 7 4.37 21.48 -12.87
CA LEU A 7 3.22 20.62 -13.16
C LEU A 7 3.23 20.12 -14.60
N LEU A 8 3.55 21.00 -15.56
CA LEU A 8 3.71 20.63 -16.97
C LEU A 8 4.89 19.68 -17.17
N LEU A 9 6.07 20.02 -16.64
CA LEU A 9 7.25 19.17 -16.74
C LEU A 9 7.02 17.80 -16.08
N GLY A 10 6.46 17.77 -14.88
CA GLY A 10 6.14 16.54 -14.17
C GLY A 10 5.10 15.69 -14.90
N GLY A 11 4.06 16.32 -15.46
CA GLY A 11 3.06 15.64 -16.28
C GLY A 11 3.68 15.01 -17.53
N ILE A 12 4.51 15.77 -18.25
CA ILE A 12 5.23 15.29 -19.45
C ILE A 12 6.18 14.15 -19.08
N LEU A 13 6.95 14.26 -18.00
CA LEU A 13 7.90 13.24 -17.58
C LEU A 13 7.19 11.93 -17.16
N THR A 14 6.07 12.05 -16.45
CA THR A 14 5.24 10.91 -16.06
C THR A 14 4.59 10.24 -17.28
N TYR A 15 4.17 11.05 -18.25
CA TYR A 15 3.62 10.54 -19.51
C TYR A 15 4.70 9.85 -20.35
N LEU A 16 5.88 10.44 -20.49
CA LEU A 16 7.01 9.85 -21.22
C LEU A 16 7.46 8.53 -20.60
N THR A 17 7.56 8.46 -19.27
CA THR A 17 7.93 7.21 -18.59
C THR A 17 6.90 6.12 -18.85
N ARG A 18 5.59 6.40 -18.75
CA ARG A 18 4.56 5.42 -19.12
C ARG A 18 4.55 5.07 -20.61
N ALA A 19 4.68 6.07 -21.48
CA ALA A 19 4.68 5.88 -22.93
C ALA A 19 5.90 5.07 -23.39
N SER A 20 7.06 5.27 -22.75
CA SER A 20 8.27 4.49 -23.01
C SER A 20 8.03 3.00 -22.75
N PHE A 21 7.38 2.64 -21.63
CA PHE A 21 6.99 1.25 -21.38
C PHE A 21 6.04 0.74 -22.46
N ILE A 22 4.97 1.48 -22.80
CA ILE A 22 3.98 1.05 -23.80
C ILE A 22 4.62 0.85 -25.20
N PHE A 23 5.53 1.73 -25.60
CA PHE A 23 6.25 1.60 -26.87
C PHE A 23 7.23 0.41 -26.85
N LEU A 24 7.87 0.15 -25.70
CA LEU A 24 8.73 -1.01 -25.48
C LEU A 24 7.92 -2.33 -25.52
N PHE A 25 6.68 -2.34 -25.02
CA PHE A 25 5.74 -3.47 -25.12
C PHE A 25 5.37 -3.83 -26.57
N GLY A 26 5.51 -2.90 -27.52
CA GLY A 26 5.23 -3.15 -28.94
C GLY A 26 6.41 -3.74 -29.74
N VAL A 27 7.63 -3.66 -29.21
CA VAL A 27 8.86 -4.10 -29.91
C VAL A 27 9.54 -5.29 -29.20
N TRP A 28 9.40 -5.38 -27.87
CA TRP A 28 9.96 -6.47 -27.08
C TRP A 28 8.83 -7.27 -26.40
N ASP A 29 8.68 -8.53 -26.82
CA ASP A 29 7.84 -9.48 -26.09
C ASP A 29 8.46 -9.72 -24.71
N ILE A 30 7.91 -9.05 -23.69
CA ILE A 30 8.37 -9.21 -22.32
C ILE A 30 8.29 -10.69 -21.96
N PRO A 31 9.40 -11.29 -21.48
CA PRO A 31 9.43 -12.70 -21.18
C PRO A 31 8.40 -13.04 -20.10
N SER A 32 7.79 -14.21 -20.21
CA SER A 32 6.65 -14.64 -19.39
C SER A 32 6.90 -14.54 -17.88
N TRP A 33 8.15 -14.69 -17.42
CA TRP A 33 8.54 -14.50 -16.03
C TRP A 33 8.33 -13.07 -15.53
N ALA A 34 8.70 -12.05 -16.33
CA ALA A 34 8.58 -10.65 -15.95
C ALA A 34 7.11 -10.18 -15.95
N LYS A 35 6.31 -10.59 -16.95
CA LYS A 35 4.84 -10.34 -16.95
C LYS A 35 4.17 -10.92 -15.71
N ARG A 36 4.61 -12.10 -15.25
CA ARG A 36 4.08 -12.74 -14.04
C ARG A 36 4.48 -11.96 -12.78
N LEU A 37 5.74 -11.55 -12.65
CA LEU A 37 6.23 -10.73 -11.53
C LEU A 37 5.54 -9.37 -11.45
N LEU A 38 5.36 -8.67 -12.57
CA LEU A 38 4.72 -7.35 -12.60
C LEU A 38 3.29 -7.36 -12.03
N LYS A 39 2.54 -8.46 -12.19
CA LYS A 39 1.20 -8.61 -11.58
C LYS A 39 1.22 -8.66 -10.05
N TYR A 40 2.34 -9.08 -9.45
CA TYR A 40 2.51 -9.14 -8.00
C TYR A 40 3.13 -7.87 -7.41
N VAL A 41 3.61 -6.94 -8.24
CA VAL A 41 4.21 -5.68 -7.78
C VAL A 41 3.21 -4.85 -6.95
N PRO A 42 1.96 -4.59 -7.40
CA PRO A 42 1.02 -3.80 -6.60
C PRO A 42 0.72 -4.38 -5.21
N PRO A 43 0.34 -5.66 -5.04
CA PRO A 43 0.09 -6.21 -3.71
C PRO A 43 1.37 -6.32 -2.85
N ALA A 44 2.54 -6.56 -3.46
CA ALA A 44 3.81 -6.62 -2.73
C ALA A 44 4.18 -5.26 -2.13
N ILE A 45 4.04 -4.17 -2.90
CA ILE A 45 4.31 -2.81 -2.42
C ILE A 45 3.33 -2.43 -1.30
N LEU A 46 2.03 -2.71 -1.47
CA LEU A 46 1.04 -2.43 -0.42
C LEU A 46 1.39 -3.18 0.88
N SER A 47 1.74 -4.45 0.77
CA SER A 47 2.15 -5.25 1.93
C SER A 47 3.42 -4.69 2.58
N ALA A 48 4.42 -4.33 1.77
CA ALA A 48 5.68 -3.75 2.25
C ALA A 48 5.52 -2.36 2.87
N LEU A 49 4.47 -1.61 2.51
CA LEU A 49 4.15 -0.32 3.13
C LEU A 49 3.43 -0.50 4.47
N ILE A 50 2.45 -1.40 4.52
CA ILE A 50 1.57 -1.58 5.67
C ILE A 50 2.29 -2.32 6.81
N VAL A 51 3.05 -3.38 6.50
CA VAL A 51 3.73 -4.21 7.52
C VAL A 51 4.64 -3.39 8.44
N PRO A 52 5.61 -2.59 7.97
CA PRO A 52 6.45 -1.81 8.86
C PRO A 52 5.66 -0.77 9.64
N GLU A 53 4.60 -0.19 9.04
CA GLU A 53 3.74 0.77 9.72
C GLU A 53 3.00 0.16 10.92
N LEU A 54 2.66 -1.14 10.83
CA LEU A 54 2.06 -1.90 11.92
C LEU A 54 3.07 -2.30 13.01
N PHE A 55 4.30 -2.65 12.62
CA PHE A 55 5.31 -3.20 13.54
C PHE A 55 6.24 -2.13 14.17
N MET A 56 6.43 -0.98 13.52
CA MET A 56 7.35 0.06 13.96
C MET A 56 6.57 1.28 14.46
N GLN A 57 6.73 1.59 15.76
CA GLN A 57 6.34 2.89 16.32
C GLN A 57 7.61 3.65 16.71
N SER A 58 7.77 4.86 16.19
CA SER A 58 8.87 5.78 16.54
C SER A 58 10.29 5.16 16.40
N GLY A 59 10.50 4.33 15.38
CA GLY A 59 11.81 3.75 15.06
C GLY A 59 12.27 2.60 15.95
N LYS A 60 11.43 2.10 16.87
CA LYS A 60 11.71 0.89 17.66
C LYS A 60 10.65 -0.17 17.40
N VAL A 61 11.09 -1.43 17.37
CA VAL A 61 10.23 -2.60 17.21
C VAL A 61 9.51 -2.83 18.54
N PHE A 62 8.28 -2.35 18.65
CA PHE A 62 7.47 -2.49 19.87
C PHE A 62 6.52 -3.69 19.72
N ILE A 63 7.04 -4.90 19.92
CA ILE A 63 6.23 -6.13 19.99
C ILE A 63 5.70 -6.29 21.42
N SER A 64 4.89 -5.34 21.88
CA SER A 64 4.22 -5.41 23.17
C SER A 64 2.71 -5.41 22.96
N LEU A 65 1.97 -6.14 23.81
CA LEU A 65 0.51 -6.17 23.83
C LEU A 65 -0.12 -4.79 24.10
N GLY A 66 0.67 -3.79 24.50
CA GLY A 66 0.25 -2.39 24.57
C GLY A 66 0.25 -1.66 23.22
N ASN A 67 0.72 -2.30 22.14
CA ASN A 67 0.82 -1.67 20.82
C ASN A 67 -0.50 -1.77 20.05
N VAL A 68 -1.35 -0.78 20.29
CA VAL A 68 -2.67 -0.56 19.69
C VAL A 68 -2.70 -0.81 18.17
N ARG A 69 -1.68 -0.36 17.43
CA ARG A 69 -1.61 -0.50 15.97
C ARG A 69 -1.45 -1.96 15.53
N LEU A 70 -0.66 -2.75 16.24
CA LEU A 70 -0.43 -4.15 15.91
C LEU A 70 -1.71 -4.97 16.13
N LEU A 71 -2.39 -4.75 17.26
CA LEU A 71 -3.67 -5.40 17.58
C LEU A 71 -4.76 -5.00 16.58
N ALA A 72 -4.88 -3.72 16.23
CA ALA A 72 -5.83 -3.25 15.22
C ALA A 72 -5.55 -3.87 13.84
N GLY A 73 -4.28 -4.01 13.44
CA GLY A 73 -3.88 -4.66 12.18
C GLY A 73 -4.23 -6.15 12.14
N ILE A 74 -4.05 -6.87 13.25
CA ILE A 74 -4.42 -8.29 13.36
C ILE A 74 -5.95 -8.45 13.25
N VAL A 75 -6.71 -7.63 13.97
CA VAL A 75 -8.19 -7.68 13.90
C VAL A 75 -8.69 -7.32 12.51
N ALA A 76 -8.13 -6.29 11.86
CA ALA A 76 -8.47 -5.93 10.49
C ALA A 76 -8.14 -7.06 9.50
N THR A 77 -7.03 -7.77 9.69
CA THR A 77 -6.66 -8.93 8.86
C THR A 77 -7.64 -10.08 9.06
N LEU A 78 -8.02 -10.38 10.30
CA LEU A 78 -9.02 -11.40 10.62
C LEU A 78 -10.38 -11.07 10.01
N THR A 79 -10.85 -9.83 10.11
CA THR A 79 -12.12 -9.42 9.50
C THR A 79 -12.05 -9.39 7.98
N ALA A 80 -10.91 -9.05 7.38
CA ALA A 80 -10.71 -9.18 5.93
C ALA A 80 -10.92 -10.62 5.43
N ILE A 81 -10.37 -11.60 6.14
CA ILE A 81 -10.47 -13.02 5.77
C ILE A 81 -11.91 -13.53 5.95
N LEU A 82 -12.58 -13.13 7.03
CA LEU A 82 -13.92 -13.59 7.38
C LEU A 82 -15.01 -12.97 6.49
N THR A 83 -14.97 -11.65 6.27
CA THR A 83 -16.08 -10.95 5.63
C THR A 83 -15.96 -10.90 4.11
N LYS A 84 -14.74 -11.09 3.54
CA LYS A 84 -14.44 -10.93 2.10
C LYS A 84 -14.97 -9.63 1.47
N ASN A 85 -15.32 -8.65 2.30
CA ASN A 85 -15.97 -7.41 1.93
C ASN A 85 -15.13 -6.25 2.46
N THR A 86 -14.53 -5.49 1.53
CA THR A 86 -13.60 -4.39 1.82
C THR A 86 -14.22 -3.31 2.71
N LEU A 87 -15.51 -3.03 2.57
CA LEU A 87 -16.21 -2.04 3.40
C LEU A 87 -16.21 -2.44 4.88
N TRP A 88 -16.51 -3.70 5.18
CA TRP A 88 -16.51 -4.22 6.55
C TRP A 88 -15.11 -4.27 7.15
N THR A 89 -14.09 -4.58 6.34
CA THR A 89 -12.68 -4.55 6.75
C THR A 89 -12.25 -3.13 7.15
N ILE A 90 -12.59 -2.13 6.33
CA ILE A 90 -12.26 -0.73 6.61
C ILE A 90 -12.98 -0.26 7.88
N LEU A 91 -14.29 -0.54 8.01
CA LEU A 91 -15.06 -0.16 9.19
C LEU A 91 -14.51 -0.82 10.46
N SER A 92 -14.21 -2.12 10.40
CA SER A 92 -13.61 -2.87 11.50
C SER A 92 -12.27 -2.30 11.92
N GLY A 93 -11.39 -1.98 10.96
CA GLY A 93 -10.08 -1.41 11.22
C GLY A 93 -10.17 -0.03 11.87
N ILE A 94 -11.03 0.86 11.34
CA ILE A 94 -11.27 2.19 11.90
C ILE A 94 -11.87 2.08 13.31
N ALA A 95 -12.88 1.23 13.50
CA ALA A 95 -13.52 1.03 14.80
C ALA A 95 -12.53 0.49 15.84
N CYS A 96 -11.71 -0.50 15.49
CA CYS A 96 -10.67 -1.01 16.39
C CYS A 96 -9.65 0.07 16.74
N MET A 97 -9.16 0.81 15.73
CA MET A 97 -8.19 1.88 15.97
C MET A 97 -8.77 2.97 16.88
N ALA A 98 -10.03 3.36 16.67
CA ALA A 98 -10.72 4.32 17.51
C ALA A 98 -10.92 3.82 18.96
N ILE A 99 -11.34 2.56 19.13
CA ILE A 99 -11.58 1.96 20.45
C ILE A 99 -10.27 1.85 21.23
N PHE A 100 -9.22 1.34 20.60
CA PHE A 100 -7.93 1.19 21.26
C PHE A 100 -7.26 2.53 21.58
N ASN A 101 -7.45 3.56 20.75
CA ASN A 101 -6.96 4.92 21.03
C ASN A 101 -7.77 5.64 22.12
N MET A 102 -9.00 5.20 22.39
CA MET A 102 -9.84 5.78 23.45
C MET A 102 -9.64 5.09 24.80
N LEU A 103 -9.09 3.87 24.81
CA LEU A 103 -8.89 3.05 26.01
C LEU A 103 -7.49 3.18 26.63
N LEU A 104 -6.52 3.75 25.91
CA LEU A 104 -5.08 3.78 26.24
C LEU A 104 -4.53 5.21 26.09
#